data_AF-A0A1H2ZEK3-F1
#
_entry.id   AF-A0A1H2ZEK3-F1
#
_cell.length_a   1.000
_cell.length_b   1.000
_cell.length_c   1.000
_cell.angle_alpha   90.00
_cell.angle_beta   90.00
_cell.angle_gamma   90.00
#
_symmetry.space_group_name_H-M   'P 1'
#
loop_
_entity.id
_entity.type
_entity.pdbx_description
1 polymer ?
#
loop_
_entity_poly.entity_id
_entity_poly.type
_entity_poly.pdbx_seq_one_letter_code
_entity_poly.pdbx_strand_id
1 'polypeptide(L)' 'IFFWDPLEAQPHDPDVKALLRIAVLYDIPVATNRSTADFLLTSPLMEEEYERMVIDFSKRMDRVKKIKQP' A
#
# COMPACT_ATOMS: atom_id res chain seq x y z
N ILE A 1 9.91 1.87 -3.12
CA ILE A 1 10.42 0.69 -3.86
C ILE A 1 10.67 -0.43 -2.86
N PHE A 2 10.23 -1.66 -3.11
CA PHE A 2 10.39 -2.79 -2.19
C PHE A 2 10.56 -4.11 -2.95
N PHE A 3 11.80 -4.53 -3.19
CA PHE A 3 12.09 -5.80 -3.85
C PHE A 3 12.13 -6.93 -2.82
N TRP A 4 11.39 -7.99 -3.09
CA TRP A 4 11.28 -9.17 -2.26
C TRP A 4 11.43 -10.41 -3.15
N ASP A 5 11.85 -11.53 -2.57
CA ASP A 5 12.01 -12.79 -3.30
C ASP A 5 10.66 -13.51 -3.44
N PRO A 6 10.14 -13.72 -4.66
CA PRO A 6 8.85 -14.37 -4.86
C PRO A 6 8.91 -15.90 -4.90
N LEU A 7 10.10 -16.51 -4.90
CA LEU A 7 10.26 -17.94 -5.14
C LEU A 7 10.27 -18.77 -3.85
N GLU A 8 10.80 -18.22 -2.77
CA GLU A 8 10.90 -18.91 -1.49
C GLU A 8 10.04 -18.24 -0.43
N ALA A 9 9.23 -19.04 0.27
CA ALA A 9 8.45 -18.55 1.41
C ALA A 9 9.41 -18.21 2.56
N GLN A 10 9.32 -16.97 3.05
CA GLN A 10 10.17 -16.51 4.14
C GLN A 10 9.40 -16.43 5.45
N PRO A 11 10.06 -16.62 6.62
CA PRO A 11 9.40 -16.48 7.93
C PRO A 11 8.73 -15.11 8.15
N HIS A 12 9.16 -14.08 7.41
CA HIS A 12 8.65 -12.70 7.48
C HIS A 12 7.62 -12.36 6.39
N ASP A 13 7.09 -13.35 5.65
CA ASP A 13 5.99 -13.16 4.69
C ASP A 13 4.77 -12.42 5.26
N PRO A 14 4.36 -12.61 6.55
CA PRO A 14 3.29 -11.81 7.14
C PRO A 14 3.58 -10.30 7.13
N ASP A 15 4.84 -9.91 7.29
CA ASP A 15 5.26 -8.51 7.36
C ASP A 15 5.26 -7.86 5.96
N VAL A 16 5.72 -8.61 4.95
CA VAL A 16 5.62 -8.23 3.53
C VAL A 16 4.16 -7.89 3.18
N LYS A 17 3.23 -8.78 3.55
CA LYS A 17 1.79 -8.58 3.31
C LYS A 17 1.25 -7.41 4.11
N ALA A 18 1.69 -7.22 5.36
CA ALA A 18 1.26 -6.10 6.18
C ALA A 18 1.67 -4.75 5.58
N LEU A 19 2.92 -4.64 5.11
CA LEU A 19 3.44 -3.43 4.45
C LEU A 19 2.65 -3.10 3.18
N LEU A 20 2.50 -4.07 2.27
CA LEU A 20 1.77 -3.88 1.01
C LEU A 20 0.30 -3.53 1.27
N ARG A 21 -0.32 -4.14 2.28
CA ARG A 21 -1.70 -3.83 2.68
C ARG A 21 -1.85 -2.36 3.10
N ILE A 22 -0.92 -1.82 3.87
CA ILE A 22 -0.96 -0.41 4.29
C ILE A 22 -0.72 0.53 3.10
N ALA A 23 0.21 0.19 2.19
CA ALA A 23 0.43 0.97 0.98
C ALA A 23 -0.84 1.06 0.11
N VAL A 24 -1.53 -0.07 -0.09
CA VAL A 24 -2.81 -0.11 -0.82
C VAL A 24 -3.90 0.67 -0.09
N LEU A 25 -3.98 0.55 1.24
CA LEU A 25 -4.98 1.27 2.04
C LEU A 25 -4.89 2.79 1.86
N TYR A 26 -3.67 3.30 1.75
CA TYR A 26 -3.41 4.72 1.60
C TYR A 26 -3.16 5.16 0.16
N ASP A 27 -3.38 4.31 -0.84
CA ASP A 27 -3.16 4.64 -2.25
C ASP A 27 -1.76 5.22 -2.52
N ILE A 28 -0.72 4.56 -1.96
CA ILE A 28 0.67 4.98 -2.10
C ILE A 28 1.32 4.23 -3.27
N PRO A 29 1.99 4.91 -4.22
CA PRO A 29 2.73 4.24 -5.28
C PRO A 29 3.84 3.34 -4.73
N VAL A 30 3.79 2.04 -5.03
CA VAL A 30 4.79 1.05 -4.60
C VAL A 30 5.20 0.17 -5.77
N ALA A 31 6.51 0.11 -6.03
CA ALA A 31 7.08 -0.89 -6.93
C ALA A 31 7.62 -2.08 -6.15
N THR A 32 7.17 -3.28 -6.52
CA THR A 32 7.65 -4.55 -5.97
C THR A 32 8.61 -5.30 -6.88
N ASN A 33 8.83 -4.79 -8.10
CA ASN A 33 9.77 -5.33 -9.07
C ASN A 33 10.43 -4.18 -9.84
N ARG A 34 11.49 -4.50 -10.60
CA ARG A 34 12.25 -3.53 -11.38
C ARG A 34 11.42 -2.81 -12.42
N SER A 35 10.59 -3.53 -13.18
CA SER A 35 9.75 -2.92 -14.22
C SER A 35 8.84 -1.83 -13.64
N THR A 36 8.11 -2.11 -12.56
CA THR A 36 7.28 -1.10 -11.89
C THR A 36 8.12 0.04 -11.32
N ALA A 37 9.34 -0.22 -10.84
CA ALA A 37 10.22 0.83 -10.34
C ALA A 37 10.66 1.77 -11.46
N ASP A 38 11.02 1.22 -12.63
CA ASP A 38 11.38 2.00 -13.81
C ASP A 38 10.20 2.91 -14.21
N PHE A 39 8.98 2.35 -14.33
CA PHE A 39 7.78 3.14 -14.64
C PHE A 39 7.49 4.24 -13.62
N LEU A 40 7.58 3.94 -12.32
CA LEU A 40 7.35 4.94 -11.28
C LEU A 40 8.37 6.08 -11.34
N LEU A 41 9.65 5.76 -11.52
CA LEU A 41 10.73 6.75 -11.54
C LEU A 41 10.75 7.58 -12.83
N THR A 42 10.27 7.03 -13.94
CA THR A 42 10.15 7.77 -15.21
C THR A 42 8.84 8.52 -15.38
N SER A 43 7.90 8.36 -14.45
CA SER A 43 6.60 9.03 -14.52
C SER A 43 6.77 10.54 -14.33
N PRO A 44 6.14 11.40 -15.15
CA PRO A 44 6.11 12.85 -14.90
C PRO A 44 5.55 13.19 -13.51
N LEU A 45 4.62 12.36 -13.01
CA LEU A 45 4.02 12.52 -11.68
C LEU A 45 5.01 12.35 -10.52
N MET A 46 6.25 11.89 -10.79
CA MET A 46 7.29 11.78 -9.78
C MET A 46 7.96 13.13 -9.47
N GLU A 47 7.90 14.09 -10.40
CA GLU A 47 8.50 15.42 -10.26
C GLU A 47 7.48 16.49 -9.86
N GLU A 48 6.21 16.12 -9.72
CA GLU A 48 5.10 17.04 -9.47
C GLU A 48 4.29 16.61 -8.24
N GLU A 49 3.52 17.55 -7.66
CA GLU A 49 2.54 17.19 -6.63
C GLU A 49 1.42 16.35 -7.25
N TYR A 50 1.14 15.18 -6.66
CA TYR A 50 0.12 14.26 -7.12
C TYR A 50 -1.04 14.15 -6.13
N GLU A 51 -2.25 14.48 -6.58
CA GLU A 51 -3.47 14.24 -5.82
C GLU A 51 -3.89 12.78 -5.90
N ARG A 52 -3.69 12.06 -4.80
CA ARG A 52 -4.11 10.66 -4.63
C ARG A 52 -5.54 10.55 -4.13
N MET A 53 -6.25 9.50 -4.54
CA MET A 53 -7.62 9.23 -4.08
C MET A 53 -7.61 8.38 -2.81
N VAL A 54 -7.42 9.03 -1.66
CA VAL A 54 -7.48 8.34 -0.37
C VAL A 54 -8.94 8.13 0.04
N ILE A 55 -9.36 6.87 0.14
CA ILE A 55 -10.68 6.51 0.67
C ILE A 55 -10.71 6.85 2.18
N ASP A 56 -11.70 7.64 2.59
CA ASP A 56 -11.93 7.91 4.00
C ASP A 56 -12.58 6.70 4.71
N PHE A 57 -11.76 5.92 5.40
CA PHE A 57 -12.20 4.75 6.17
C PHE A 57 -12.73 5.10 7.58
N SER A 58 -12.70 6.37 8.02
CA SER A 58 -13.18 6.78 9.34
C SER A 58 -14.63 6.35 9.58
N LYS A 59 -15.49 6.51 8.56
CA LYS A 59 -16.91 6.12 8.57
C LYS A 59 -17.12 4.62 8.79
N ARG A 60 -16.16 3.77 8.42
CA ARG A 60 -16.23 2.32 8.64
C ARG A 60 -15.79 1.96 10.07
N MET A 61 -14.79 2.65 10.61
CA MET A 61 -14.39 2.48 12.01
C MET A 61 -15.51 2.86 12.98
N ASP A 62 -16.30 3.89 12.65
CA ASP A 62 -17.45 4.29 13.47
C ASP A 62 -18.54 3.21 13.53
N ARG A 63 -18.76 2.46 12.43
CA ARG A 63 -19.66 1.30 12.42
C ARG A 63 -19.13 0.16 13.28
N VAL A 64 -17.84 -0.12 13.23
CA VAL A 64 -17.21 -1.16 14.07
C VAL A 64 -17.28 -0.79 15.55
N LYS A 65 -17.10 0.49 15.90
CA LYS A 65 -17.28 0.97 17.28
C LYS A 65 -18.73 0.81 17.76
N LYS A 66 -19.73 1.08 16.91
CA LYS A 66 -21.15 0.89 17.24
C LYS A 66 -21.53 -0.59 17.44
N ILE A 67 -20.94 -1.52 16.68
CA ILE A 67 -21.19 -2.97 16.83
C ILE A 67 -20.51 -3.55 18.07
N LYS A 68 -19.44 -2.92 18.56
CA LYS A 68 -18.71 -3.33 19.78
C LYS A 68 -19.20 -2.64 21.06
N GLN A 69 -20.27 -1.85 21.00
CA GLN A 69 -20.92 -1.32 22.22
C GLN A 69 -21.92 -2.39 22.73
N PRO A 70 -21.87 -2.76 24.02
CA PRO A 70 -22.82 -3.71 24.63
C PRO A 70 -24.23 -3.15 24.72
#